data_AF-A0A519YEV9-F1
#
_entry.id   AF-A0A519YEV9-F1
#
_cell.length_a   1.000
_cell.length_b   1.000
_cell.length_c   1.000
_cell.angle_alpha   90.00
_cell.angle_beta   90.00
_cell.angle_gamma   90.00
#
_symmetry.space_group_name_H-M   'P 1'
#
loop_
_entity.id
_entity.type
_entity.pdbx_description
1 polymer ?
#
loop_
_entity_poly.entity_id
_entity_poly.type
_entity_poly.pdbx_seq_one_letter_code
_entity_poly.pdbx_strand_id
1 'polypeptide(L)'
;MILPDEIAGGSIIRPRWGLLSYLVLLAGLGAVPWPRPLRLVGLGLGTLVAVLFLGFRWQKFEPYQAGLAEYRSALPHLRPGTSLLSLTYADVTQLPGGPTLDTYLPLFEHAAGYLGAEAGLLCYENYEAEAGYFPLVWRPRCSPIAEFGQRPTQLNSMLYQPAYRPTYVLLWGRPGTTPTSSANALRVAAYLARYGYQQCFRSPTGLLELYERPRPGLGAQP
;
A
#
# COMPACT_ATOMS: atom_id res chain seq x y z
N MET A 1 -21.28 23.75 5.39
CA MET A 1 -21.96 22.47 5.14
C MET A 1 -21.02 21.38 5.63
N ILE A 2 -21.38 20.66 6.70
CA ILE A 2 -20.57 19.56 7.24
C ILE A 2 -21.02 18.30 6.50
N LEU A 3 -20.17 17.75 5.64
CA LEU A 3 -20.41 16.47 4.97
C LEU A 3 -19.76 15.35 5.82
N PRO A 4 -20.49 14.26 6.11
CA PRO A 4 -19.91 13.10 6.79
C PRO A 4 -18.76 12.53 5.94
N ASP A 5 -17.66 12.15 6.57
CA ASP A 5 -16.48 11.58 5.88
C ASP A 5 -16.72 10.14 5.40
N GLU A 6 -17.67 9.45 6.01
CA GLU A 6 -17.98 8.04 5.77
C GLU A 6 -19.50 7.86 5.65
N ILE A 7 -19.95 7.20 4.58
CA ILE A 7 -21.32 6.70 4.44
C ILE A 7 -21.19 5.22 4.06
N ALA A 8 -21.86 4.34 4.80
CA ALA A 8 -21.95 2.89 4.52
C ALA A 8 -20.61 2.13 4.45
N GLY A 9 -19.62 2.48 5.28
CA GLY A 9 -18.32 1.78 5.34
C GLY A 9 -17.43 2.01 4.12
N GLY A 10 -17.76 2.98 3.27
CA GLY A 10 -16.94 3.40 2.14
C GLY A 10 -15.85 4.41 2.52
N SER A 11 -14.75 4.37 1.76
CA SER A 11 -13.61 5.30 1.81
C SER A 11 -14.02 6.78 1.75
N ILE A 12 -13.13 7.64 2.29
CA ILE A 12 -13.22 9.12 2.38
C ILE A 12 -13.97 9.73 1.19
N ILE A 13 -15.21 10.18 1.44
CA ILE A 13 -16.13 10.67 0.40
C ILE A 13 -15.72 12.08 -0.09
N ARG A 14 -15.12 12.89 0.78
CA ARG A 14 -14.77 14.29 0.49
C ARG A 14 -13.85 14.46 -0.75
N PRO A 15 -12.71 13.75 -0.89
CA PRO A 15 -11.87 13.87 -2.09
C PRO A 15 -12.62 13.54 -3.40
N ARG A 16 -13.54 12.58 -3.36
CA ARG A 16 -14.32 12.17 -4.54
C ARG A 16 -15.28 13.27 -4.99
N TRP A 17 -15.98 13.92 -4.05
CA TRP A 17 -16.82 15.07 -4.36
C TRP A 17 -16.01 16.27 -4.83
N GLY A 18 -14.84 16.49 -4.26
CA GLY A 18 -13.90 17.50 -4.76
C GLY A 18 -13.63 17.29 -6.24
N LEU A 19 -13.22 16.07 -6.61
CA LEU A 19 -12.97 15.70 -8.01
C LEU A 19 -14.21 15.89 -8.90
N LEU A 20 -15.38 15.38 -8.48
CA LEU A 20 -16.62 15.51 -9.26
C LEU A 20 -17.00 16.98 -9.47
N SER A 21 -16.82 17.82 -8.45
CA SER A 21 -17.10 19.27 -8.55
C SER A 21 -16.22 19.94 -9.60
N TYR A 22 -14.93 19.58 -9.65
CA TYR A 22 -14.03 20.07 -10.70
C TYR A 22 -14.41 19.55 -12.08
N LEU A 23 -14.80 18.28 -12.22
CA LEU A 23 -15.23 17.71 -13.50
C LEU A 23 -16.50 18.38 -14.04
N VAL A 24 -17.49 18.60 -13.16
CA VAL A 24 -18.73 19.31 -13.52
C VAL A 24 -18.43 20.74 -13.93
N LEU A 25 -17.56 21.44 -13.19
CA LEU A 25 -17.14 22.79 -13.54
C LEU A 25 -16.43 22.85 -14.89
N LEU A 26 -15.48 21.93 -15.15
CA LEU A 26 -14.77 21.85 -16.42
C LEU A 26 -15.70 21.53 -17.58
N ALA A 27 -16.64 20.59 -17.40
CA ALA A 27 -17.64 20.26 -18.40
C ALA A 27 -18.56 21.46 -18.68
N GLY A 28 -19.02 22.15 -17.63
CA GLY A 28 -19.83 23.36 -17.76
C GLY A 28 -19.10 24.49 -18.49
N LEU A 29 -17.84 24.76 -18.12
CA LEU A 29 -17.00 25.75 -18.80
C LEU A 29 -16.75 25.39 -20.27
N GLY A 30 -16.62 24.09 -20.57
CA GLY A 30 -16.43 23.59 -21.93
C GLY A 30 -17.69 23.67 -22.80
N ALA A 31 -18.89 23.67 -22.21
CA ALA A 31 -20.16 23.75 -22.92
C ALA A 31 -20.54 25.19 -23.33
N VAL A 32 -19.94 26.21 -22.72
CA VAL A 32 -20.21 27.62 -23.05
C VAL A 32 -19.53 28.00 -24.38
N PRO A 33 -20.23 28.63 -25.34
CA PRO A 33 -19.68 29.00 -26.65
C PRO A 33 -18.79 30.25 -26.56
N TRP A 34 -17.58 30.10 -26.00
CA TRP A 34 -16.62 31.19 -25.86
C TRP A 34 -16.08 31.67 -27.21
N PRO A 35 -15.83 32.99 -27.38
CA PRO A 35 -15.04 33.47 -28.51
C PRO A 35 -13.61 32.91 -28.41
N ARG A 36 -13.03 32.57 -29.57
CA ARG A 36 -11.70 31.93 -29.70
C ARG A 36 -10.60 32.53 -28.81
N PRO A 37 -10.39 33.87 -28.72
CA PRO A 37 -9.34 34.42 -27.88
C PRO A 37 -9.56 34.14 -26.38
N LEU A 38 -10.78 34.29 -25.86
CA LEU A 38 -11.07 33.99 -24.46
C LEU A 38 -10.87 32.51 -24.14
N ARG A 39 -11.26 31.62 -25.07
CA ARG A 39 -11.02 30.18 -24.93
C ARG A 39 -9.52 29.87 -24.82
N LEU A 40 -8.69 30.47 -25.66
CA LEU A 40 -7.23 30.26 -25.62
C LEU A 40 -6.60 30.82 -24.34
N VAL A 41 -7.04 31.99 -23.88
CA VAL A 41 -6.58 32.57 -22.60
C VAL A 41 -6.98 31.66 -21.44
N GLY A 42 -8.22 31.18 -21.40
CA GLY A 42 -8.70 30.25 -20.37
C GLY A 42 -7.92 28.94 -20.36
N LEU A 43 -7.67 28.35 -21.53
CA LEU A 43 -6.83 27.15 -21.65
C LEU A 43 -5.40 27.40 -21.18
N GLY A 44 -4.81 28.54 -21.54
CA GLY A 44 -3.46 28.92 -21.12
C GLY A 44 -3.35 29.08 -19.61
N LEU A 45 -4.28 29.82 -19.00
CA LEU A 45 -4.35 30.02 -17.55
C LEU A 45 -4.60 28.70 -16.82
N GLY A 46 -5.56 27.88 -17.28
CA GLY A 46 -5.85 26.58 -16.69
C GLY A 46 -4.66 25.63 -16.73
N THR A 47 -3.95 25.59 -17.87
CA THR A 47 -2.72 24.79 -18.02
C THR A 47 -1.62 25.27 -17.08
N LEU A 48 -1.41 26.59 -16.98
CA LEU A 48 -0.43 27.17 -16.07
C LEU A 48 -0.73 26.79 -14.61
N VAL A 49 -1.98 26.95 -14.17
CA VAL A 49 -2.42 26.57 -12.82
C VAL A 49 -2.23 25.06 -12.58
N ALA A 50 -2.55 24.21 -13.54
CA ALA A 50 -2.34 22.77 -13.43
C ALA A 50 -0.86 22.40 -13.28
N VAL A 51 0.04 23.02 -14.06
CA VAL A 51 1.50 22.82 -13.96
C VAL A 51 2.02 23.27 -12.60
N LEU A 52 1.57 24.42 -12.09
CA LEU A 52 1.95 24.90 -10.76
C LEU A 52 1.51 23.94 -9.65
N PHE A 53 0.27 23.44 -9.70
CA PHE A 53 -0.20 22.44 -8.75
C PHE A 53 0.54 21.10 -8.86
N LEU A 54 0.91 20.69 -10.07
CA LEU A 54 1.74 19.50 -10.28
C LEU A 54 3.12 19.67 -9.64
N GLY A 55 3.78 20.82 -9.85
CA GLY A 55 5.06 21.13 -9.23
C GLY A 55 4.99 21.12 -7.70
N PHE A 56 3.96 21.74 -7.12
CA PHE A 56 3.71 21.70 -5.68
C PHE A 56 3.51 20.28 -5.15
N ARG A 57 2.71 19.46 -5.85
CA ARG A 57 2.53 18.05 -5.47
C ARG A 57 3.81 17.25 -5.59
N TRP A 58 4.58 17.45 -6.66
CA TRP A 58 5.85 16.76 -6.86
C TRP A 58 6.79 17.00 -5.68
N GLN A 59 6.97 18.27 -5.29
CA GLN A 59 7.80 18.64 -4.14
C GLN A 59 7.29 18.01 -2.84
N LYS A 60 5.97 17.96 -2.63
CA LYS A 60 5.37 17.33 -1.44
C LYS A 60 5.60 15.82 -1.39
N PHE A 61 5.62 15.13 -2.54
CA PHE A 61 5.76 13.67 -2.61
C PHE A 61 7.20 13.19 -2.81
N GLU A 62 8.13 14.09 -3.13
CA GLU A 62 9.56 13.76 -3.31
C GLU A 62 10.15 12.99 -2.12
N PRO A 63 9.91 13.37 -0.85
CA PRO A 63 10.48 12.66 0.30
C PRO A 63 10.03 11.20 0.43
N TYR A 64 8.89 10.82 -0.18
CA TYR A 64 8.36 9.46 -0.12
C TYR A 64 9.00 8.54 -1.17
N GLN A 65 9.69 9.10 -2.17
CA GLN A 65 10.27 8.33 -3.27
C GLN A 65 11.31 7.33 -2.77
N ALA A 66 12.12 7.70 -1.78
CA ALA A 66 13.10 6.78 -1.19
C ALA A 66 12.41 5.58 -0.52
N GLY A 67 11.34 5.80 0.26
CA GLY A 67 10.58 4.72 0.87
C GLY A 67 9.88 3.82 -0.17
N LEU A 68 9.31 4.41 -1.23
CA LEU A 68 8.73 3.65 -2.34
C LEU A 68 9.78 2.87 -3.13
N ALA A 69 11.00 3.40 -3.27
CA ALA A 69 12.11 2.71 -3.91
C ALA A 69 12.53 1.46 -3.12
N GLU A 70 12.46 1.49 -1.78
CA GLU A 70 12.68 0.31 -0.94
C GLU A 70 11.68 -0.81 -1.27
N TYR A 71 10.39 -0.49 -1.42
CA TYR A 71 9.38 -1.46 -1.88
C TYR A 71 9.72 -2.00 -3.28
N ARG A 72 9.99 -1.11 -4.24
CA ARG A 72 10.30 -1.51 -5.63
C ARG A 72 11.56 -2.36 -5.72
N SER A 73 12.53 -2.17 -4.81
CA SER A 73 13.74 -2.99 -4.76
C SER A 73 13.47 -4.48 -4.51
N ALA A 74 12.30 -4.83 -3.96
CA ALA A 74 11.88 -6.22 -3.78
C ALA A 74 11.35 -6.89 -5.06
N LEU A 75 10.99 -6.13 -6.10
CA LEU A 75 10.37 -6.66 -7.34
C LEU A 75 11.16 -7.81 -7.99
N PRO A 76 12.50 -7.74 -8.14
CA PRO A 76 13.27 -8.83 -8.75
C PRO A 76 13.24 -10.15 -7.96
N HIS A 77 12.83 -10.10 -6.69
CA HIS A 77 12.77 -11.25 -5.79
C HIS A 77 11.37 -11.88 -5.70
N LEU A 78 10.38 -11.26 -6.35
CA LEU A 78 8.99 -11.69 -6.37
C LEU A 78 8.70 -12.49 -7.65
N ARG A 79 7.90 -13.55 -7.52
CA ARG A 79 7.52 -14.41 -8.64
C ARG A 79 6.06 -14.16 -9.04
N PRO A 80 5.75 -13.98 -10.33
CA PRO A 80 4.37 -13.86 -10.78
C PRO A 80 3.49 -15.05 -10.37
N GLY A 81 2.21 -14.77 -10.11
CA GLY A 81 1.23 -15.79 -9.70
C GLY A 81 1.42 -16.32 -8.27
N THR A 82 2.29 -15.70 -7.48
CA THR A 82 2.47 -16.03 -6.05
C THR A 82 1.69 -15.09 -5.15
N SER A 83 1.77 -15.30 -3.83
CA SER A 83 1.03 -14.49 -2.85
C SER A 83 1.96 -13.76 -1.89
N LEU A 84 1.57 -12.56 -1.49
CA LEU A 84 2.34 -11.65 -0.65
C LEU A 84 1.50 -11.21 0.55
N LEU A 85 1.99 -11.50 1.76
CA LEU A 85 1.52 -10.92 3.01
C LEU A 85 2.50 -9.82 3.42
N SER A 86 2.06 -8.57 3.39
CA SER A 86 2.83 -7.46 3.94
C SER A 86 2.39 -7.19 5.38
N LEU A 87 3.34 -6.75 6.21
CA LEU A 87 3.15 -6.45 7.62
C LEU A 87 4.00 -5.24 7.98
N THR A 88 3.39 -4.23 8.60
CA THR A 88 4.10 -3.04 9.09
C THR A 88 4.39 -3.17 10.58
N TYR A 89 5.67 -3.17 10.97
CA TYR A 89 6.08 -3.40 12.37
C TYR A 89 5.97 -2.16 13.25
N ALA A 90 6.13 -0.98 12.66
CA ALA A 90 6.04 0.30 13.36
C ALA A 90 5.69 1.42 12.36
N ASP A 91 5.28 2.57 12.88
CA ASP A 91 5.23 3.80 12.11
C ASP A 91 6.65 4.19 11.68
N VAL A 92 6.98 3.97 10.42
CA VAL A 92 8.19 4.53 9.82
C VAL A 92 7.91 5.98 9.47
N THR A 93 8.02 6.85 10.46
CA THR A 93 7.93 8.31 10.29
C THR A 93 9.24 8.91 9.80
N GLN A 94 10.34 8.16 9.75
CA GLN A 94 11.62 8.68 9.31
C GLN A 94 12.35 7.65 8.44
N LEU A 95 12.70 8.07 7.22
CA LEU A 95 13.57 7.29 6.35
C LEU A 95 15.04 7.49 6.74
N PRO A 96 15.92 6.51 6.56
CA PRO A 96 17.36 6.66 6.82
C PRO A 96 17.96 7.85 6.09
N GLY A 97 18.43 8.84 6.85
CA GLY A 97 18.98 10.10 6.31
C GLY A 97 17.96 11.06 5.70
N GLY A 98 16.67 10.73 5.77
CA GLY A 98 15.57 11.54 5.23
C GLY A 98 14.86 12.40 6.28
N PRO A 99 13.95 13.28 5.83
CA PRO A 99 13.12 14.07 6.74
C PRO A 99 12.10 13.19 7.47
N THR A 100 11.58 13.70 8.58
CA THR A 100 10.39 13.12 9.22
C THR A 100 9.19 13.30 8.29
N LEU A 101 8.54 12.19 7.97
CA LEU A 101 7.33 12.09 7.19
C LEU A 101 6.12 12.25 8.12
N ASP A 102 5.55 13.45 8.13
CA ASP A 102 4.27 13.70 8.78
C ASP A 102 3.15 13.65 7.72
N THR A 103 2.40 12.56 7.72
CA THR A 103 1.28 12.35 6.81
C THR A 103 0.12 11.71 7.56
N TYR A 104 -1.07 12.23 7.30
CA TYR A 104 -2.32 11.65 7.79
C TYR A 104 -2.68 10.32 7.11
N LEU A 105 -2.01 10.00 5.99
CA LEU A 105 -2.16 8.74 5.27
C LEU A 105 -0.93 7.85 5.49
N PRO A 106 -1.08 6.61 5.97
CA PRO A 106 0.01 5.67 6.14
C PRO A 106 0.43 5.10 4.77
N LEU A 107 1.11 5.91 3.95
CA LEU A 107 1.40 5.60 2.54
C LEU A 107 2.07 4.23 2.34
N PHE A 108 3.01 3.89 3.23
CA PHE A 108 3.78 2.65 3.10
C PHE A 108 2.99 1.40 3.47
N GLU A 109 1.94 1.49 4.29
CA GLU A 109 1.07 0.35 4.62
C GLU A 109 0.31 -0.18 3.40
N HIS A 110 0.20 0.64 2.35
CA HIS A 110 -0.48 0.26 1.11
C HIS A 110 0.50 0.11 -0.07
N ALA A 111 1.80 0.33 0.14
CA ALA A 111 2.80 0.28 -0.93
C ALA A 111 2.97 -1.13 -1.50
N ALA A 112 2.73 -2.17 -0.70
CA ALA A 112 2.76 -3.57 -1.16
C ALA A 112 1.68 -3.88 -2.22
N GLY A 113 0.60 -3.10 -2.29
CA GLY A 113 -0.40 -3.21 -3.35
C GLY A 113 0.18 -2.93 -4.74
N TYR A 114 1.11 -1.98 -4.85
CA TYR A 114 1.83 -1.71 -6.10
C TYR A 114 2.70 -2.89 -6.53
N LEU A 115 3.36 -3.56 -5.58
CA LEU A 115 4.12 -4.78 -5.88
C LEU A 115 3.21 -5.88 -6.39
N GLY A 116 2.02 -6.02 -5.81
CA GLY A 116 1.00 -6.94 -6.30
C GLY A 116 0.57 -6.68 -7.73
N ALA A 117 0.29 -5.42 -8.05
CA ALA A 117 -0.10 -5.01 -9.39
C ALA A 117 1.03 -5.22 -10.42
N GLU A 118 2.26 -4.80 -10.09
CA GLU A 118 3.40 -4.85 -11.02
C GLU A 118 3.93 -6.29 -11.23
N ALA A 119 4.02 -7.09 -10.17
CA ALA A 119 4.54 -8.46 -10.25
C ALA A 119 3.45 -9.52 -10.46
N GLY A 120 2.18 -9.14 -10.52
CA GLY A 120 1.06 -10.08 -10.69
C GLY A 120 0.90 -11.02 -9.49
N LEU A 121 0.87 -10.47 -8.28
CA LEU A 121 0.75 -11.21 -7.02
C LEU A 121 -0.67 -11.14 -6.45
N LEU A 122 -1.04 -12.16 -5.69
CA LEU A 122 -2.15 -12.09 -4.76
C LEU A 122 -1.69 -11.37 -3.49
N CYS A 123 -2.08 -10.10 -3.33
CA CYS A 123 -1.81 -9.33 -2.11
C CYS A 123 -2.91 -9.54 -1.05
N TYR A 124 -2.47 -9.94 0.13
CA TYR A 124 -3.33 -10.26 1.28
C TYR A 124 -3.91 -9.02 1.99
N GLU A 125 -3.36 -7.82 1.74
CA GLU A 125 -3.78 -6.55 2.36
C GLU A 125 -4.91 -5.82 1.61
N ASN A 126 -5.63 -6.49 0.70
CA ASN A 126 -6.67 -5.82 -0.07
C ASN A 126 -7.96 -5.62 0.75
N TYR A 127 -8.18 -4.41 1.26
CA TYR A 127 -9.40 -4.03 1.99
C TYR A 127 -10.68 -4.22 1.15
N GLU A 128 -10.59 -4.10 -0.18
CA GLU A 128 -11.72 -4.26 -1.10
C GLU A 128 -12.34 -5.66 -1.00
N ALA A 129 -11.52 -6.63 -0.61
CA ALA A 129 -11.94 -8.01 -0.45
C ALA A 129 -12.96 -8.20 0.70
N GLU A 130 -12.95 -7.31 1.68
CA GLU A 130 -13.91 -7.32 2.80
C GLU A 130 -15.13 -6.43 2.55
N ALA A 131 -15.05 -5.49 1.62
CA ALA A 131 -16.09 -4.48 1.43
C ALA A 131 -17.34 -5.02 0.70
N GLY A 132 -17.23 -6.14 -0.02
CA GLY A 132 -18.36 -6.89 -0.60
C GLY A 132 -19.03 -6.26 -1.83
N TYR A 133 -18.71 -5.01 -2.18
CA TYR A 133 -19.24 -4.33 -3.38
C TYR A 133 -18.24 -4.27 -4.55
N PHE A 134 -16.98 -4.63 -4.31
CA PHE A 134 -16.00 -4.75 -5.39
C PHE A 134 -16.19 -6.11 -6.11
N PRO A 135 -16.06 -6.15 -7.45
CA PRO A 135 -16.24 -7.36 -8.24
C PRO A 135 -15.02 -8.30 -8.11
N LEU A 136 -14.69 -8.70 -6.89
CA LEU A 136 -13.55 -9.56 -6.56
C LEU A 136 -14.02 -10.99 -6.34
N VAL A 137 -13.25 -11.96 -6.85
CA VAL A 137 -13.41 -13.37 -6.49
C VAL A 137 -12.70 -13.59 -5.15
N TRP A 138 -13.36 -13.24 -4.06
CA TRP A 138 -12.83 -13.40 -2.70
C TRP A 138 -13.50 -14.56 -1.97
N ARG A 139 -12.71 -15.30 -1.18
CA ARG A 139 -13.26 -16.33 -0.29
C ARG A 139 -13.71 -15.66 1.02
N PRO A 140 -15.00 -15.75 1.39
CA PRO A 140 -15.47 -15.14 2.64
C PRO A 140 -14.68 -15.65 3.84
N ARG A 141 -14.46 -14.78 4.83
CA ARG A 141 -13.77 -15.10 6.10
C ARG A 141 -12.32 -15.55 5.92
N CYS A 142 -11.71 -15.26 4.78
CA CYS A 142 -10.31 -15.59 4.50
C CYS A 142 -9.34 -14.43 4.71
N SER A 143 -9.70 -13.47 5.57
CA SER A 143 -8.81 -12.36 5.88
C SER A 143 -7.59 -12.86 6.66
N PRO A 144 -6.38 -12.61 6.15
CA PRO A 144 -5.13 -13.02 6.80
C PRO A 144 -4.83 -12.18 8.05
N ILE A 145 -5.51 -11.05 8.19
CA ILE A 145 -5.33 -10.04 9.22
C ILE A 145 -6.58 -10.07 10.12
N ALA A 146 -6.38 -10.08 11.45
CA ALA A 146 -7.49 -10.18 12.41
C ALA A 146 -7.93 -8.82 12.97
N GLU A 147 -6.99 -7.89 13.15
CA GLU A 147 -7.26 -6.59 13.79
C GLU A 147 -6.31 -5.53 13.22
N PHE A 148 -6.87 -4.44 12.73
CA PHE A 148 -6.13 -3.25 12.31
C PHE A 148 -5.88 -2.32 13.52
N GLY A 149 -4.75 -1.63 13.56
CA GLY A 149 -4.42 -0.63 14.61
C GLY A 149 -3.31 -1.04 15.58
N GLN A 150 -2.90 -2.31 15.59
CA GLN A 150 -1.67 -2.74 16.26
C GLN A 150 -0.56 -3.01 15.24
N ARG A 151 0.69 -2.72 15.64
CA ARG A 151 1.87 -2.93 14.79
C ARG A 151 2.91 -3.84 15.47
N PRO A 152 3.32 -4.95 14.85
CA PRO A 152 2.73 -5.53 13.64
C PRO A 152 1.27 -5.96 13.84
N THR A 153 0.55 -6.02 12.74
CA THR A 153 -0.86 -6.42 12.68
C THR A 153 -1.03 -7.86 13.17
N GLN A 154 -2.13 -8.14 13.87
CA GLN A 154 -2.38 -9.49 14.37
C GLN A 154 -2.69 -10.46 13.21
N LEU A 155 -1.92 -11.54 13.12
CA LEU A 155 -2.15 -12.62 12.17
C LEU A 155 -3.43 -13.40 12.50
N ASN A 156 -4.25 -13.66 11.50
CA ASN A 156 -5.43 -14.51 11.62
C ASN A 156 -5.02 -16.00 11.70
N SER A 157 -5.77 -16.79 12.47
CA SER A 157 -5.54 -18.24 12.64
C SER A 157 -5.64 -19.01 11.32
N MET A 158 -6.34 -18.48 10.32
CA MET A 158 -6.39 -19.08 8.98
C MET A 158 -5.01 -19.26 8.36
N LEU A 159 -4.07 -18.32 8.56
CA LEU A 159 -2.73 -18.40 7.99
C LEU A 159 -1.96 -19.67 8.43
N TYR A 160 -2.38 -20.30 9.53
CA TYR A 160 -1.77 -21.53 10.01
C TYR A 160 -2.20 -22.77 9.21
N GLN A 161 -3.28 -22.67 8.43
CA GLN A 161 -3.73 -23.73 7.53
C GLN A 161 -2.86 -23.76 6.26
N PRO A 162 -2.41 -24.95 5.79
CA PRO A 162 -1.51 -25.06 4.64
C PRO A 162 -1.97 -24.32 3.37
N ALA A 163 -3.28 -24.32 3.10
CA ALA A 163 -3.85 -23.74 1.89
C ALA A 163 -3.80 -22.20 1.82
N TYR A 164 -3.64 -21.52 2.96
CA TYR A 164 -3.71 -20.06 3.06
C TYR A 164 -2.37 -19.40 3.40
N ARG A 165 -1.29 -20.18 3.42
CA ARG A 165 0.04 -19.65 3.71
C ARG A 165 0.55 -18.83 2.51
N PRO A 166 0.94 -17.55 2.70
CA PRO A 166 1.55 -16.77 1.65
C PRO A 166 2.84 -17.39 1.11
N THR A 167 3.18 -17.11 -0.14
CA THR A 167 4.49 -17.46 -0.68
C THR A 167 5.57 -16.55 -0.09
N TYR A 168 5.26 -15.27 0.02
CA TYR A 168 6.15 -14.24 0.52
C TYR A 168 5.55 -13.50 1.72
N VAL A 169 6.39 -13.20 2.71
CA VAL A 169 6.07 -12.30 3.81
C VAL A 169 7.02 -11.11 3.76
N LEU A 170 6.47 -9.91 3.61
CA LEU A 170 7.21 -8.65 3.60
C LEU A 170 7.02 -7.95 4.94
N LEU A 171 8.12 -7.59 5.57
CA LEU A 171 8.12 -6.86 6.83
C LEU A 171 8.66 -5.45 6.60
N TRP A 172 7.86 -4.44 6.89
CA TRP A 172 8.24 -3.03 6.79
C TRP A 172 8.55 -2.43 8.16
N GLY A 173 9.68 -1.73 8.24
CA GLY A 173 10.08 -0.93 9.39
C GLY A 173 10.61 -1.73 10.58
N ARG A 174 10.90 -3.03 10.45
CA ARG A 174 11.29 -3.87 11.59
C ARG A 174 12.65 -3.47 12.19
N PRO A 175 13.71 -3.19 11.41
CA PRO A 175 14.99 -2.82 12.00
C PRO A 175 14.97 -1.40 12.59
N GLY A 176 15.41 -1.27 13.85
CA GLY A 176 15.57 0.03 14.51
C GLY A 176 14.29 0.64 15.07
N THR A 177 13.15 -0.06 15.02
CA THR A 177 11.90 0.40 15.64
C THR A 177 11.42 -0.56 16.71
N THR A 178 10.76 -0.01 17.73
CA THR A 178 10.08 -0.83 18.75
C THR A 178 8.67 -1.11 18.25
N PRO A 179 8.23 -2.38 18.18
CA PRO A 179 6.87 -2.69 17.80
C PRO A 179 5.90 -2.10 18.82
N THR A 180 4.77 -1.58 18.35
CA THR A 180 3.69 -1.13 19.23
C THR A 180 3.09 -2.30 20.02
N SER A 181 3.10 -3.52 19.45
CA SER A 181 2.65 -4.75 20.08
C SER A 181 3.74 -5.83 20.06
N SER A 182 4.47 -5.98 21.15
CA SER A 182 5.48 -7.03 21.34
C SER A 182 4.89 -8.44 21.19
N ALA A 183 3.63 -8.64 21.62
CA ALA A 183 2.94 -9.92 21.49
C ALA A 183 2.73 -10.30 20.02
N ASN A 184 2.31 -9.35 19.17
CA ASN A 184 2.15 -9.61 17.75
C ASN A 184 3.51 -9.82 17.06
N ALA A 185 4.54 -9.05 17.44
CA ALA A 185 5.89 -9.25 16.92
C ALA A 185 6.42 -10.66 17.19
N LEU A 186 6.21 -11.19 18.40
CA LEU A 186 6.53 -12.57 18.76
C LEU A 186 5.72 -13.59 17.94
N ARG A 187 4.43 -13.33 17.69
CA ARG A 187 3.59 -14.20 16.86
C ARG A 187 4.05 -14.24 15.40
N VAL A 188 4.44 -13.11 14.82
CA VAL A 188 5.00 -13.07 13.46
C VAL A 188 6.32 -13.83 13.42
N ALA A 189 7.21 -13.62 14.38
CA ALA A 189 8.48 -14.36 14.47
C ALA A 189 8.24 -15.88 14.60
N ALA A 190 7.32 -16.29 15.47
CA ALA A 190 6.93 -17.68 15.64
C ALA A 190 6.29 -18.27 14.37
N TYR A 191 5.49 -17.49 13.64
CA TYR A 191 4.91 -17.88 12.36
C TYR A 191 5.99 -18.14 11.30
N LEU A 192 6.94 -17.22 11.13
CA LEU A 192 8.06 -17.38 10.19
C LEU A 192 8.90 -18.62 10.52
N ALA A 193 9.27 -18.79 11.80
CA ALA A 193 10.06 -19.93 12.26
C ALA A 193 9.31 -21.27 12.09
N ARG A 194 8.03 -21.32 12.47
CA ARG A 194 7.21 -22.54 12.39
C ARG A 194 7.10 -23.09 10.97
N TYR A 195 7.07 -22.20 9.97
CA TYR A 195 6.91 -22.58 8.56
C TYR A 195 8.21 -22.49 7.76
N GLY A 196 9.34 -22.26 8.43
CA GLY A 196 10.67 -22.27 7.82
C GLY A 196 10.88 -21.16 6.80
N TYR A 197 10.18 -20.03 6.93
CA TYR A 197 10.40 -18.89 6.04
C TYR A 197 11.86 -18.41 6.14
N GLN A 198 12.50 -18.22 4.99
CA GLN A 198 13.88 -17.77 4.89
C GLN A 198 13.91 -16.36 4.33
N GLN A 199 14.72 -15.49 4.91
CA GLN A 199 14.93 -14.16 4.35
C GLN A 199 15.64 -14.30 3.00
N CYS A 200 14.97 -13.93 1.92
CA CYS A 200 15.53 -13.99 0.57
C CYS A 200 15.99 -12.62 0.08
N PHE A 201 15.52 -11.54 0.70
CA PHE A 201 15.93 -10.18 0.35
C PHE A 201 15.82 -9.23 1.55
N ARG A 202 16.68 -8.22 1.55
CA ARG A 202 16.63 -7.06 2.43
C ARG A 202 16.94 -5.83 1.60
N SER A 203 16.14 -4.78 1.72
CA SER A 203 16.32 -3.55 0.96
C SER A 203 17.62 -2.82 1.35
N PRO A 204 18.14 -1.92 0.49
CA PRO A 204 19.42 -1.25 0.71
C PRO A 204 19.53 -0.52 2.06
N THR A 205 18.45 0.14 2.50
CA THR A 205 18.46 0.81 3.81
C THR A 205 18.08 -0.10 4.98
N GLY A 206 17.65 -1.33 4.67
CA GLY A 206 17.23 -2.33 5.64
C GLY A 206 15.83 -2.11 6.22
N LEU A 207 15.06 -1.13 5.74
CA LEU A 207 13.68 -0.91 6.19
C LEU A 207 12.73 -2.03 5.79
N LEU A 208 13.02 -2.74 4.71
CA LEU A 208 12.19 -3.81 4.18
C LEU A 208 12.95 -5.15 4.24
N GLU A 209 12.30 -6.15 4.82
CA GLU A 209 12.75 -7.54 4.79
C GLU A 209 11.72 -8.37 4.02
N LEU A 210 12.19 -9.23 3.12
CA LEU A 210 11.35 -10.16 2.38
C LEU A 210 11.73 -11.59 2.73
N TYR A 211 10.73 -12.38 3.12
CA TYR A 211 10.85 -13.77 3.48
C TYR A 211 10.11 -14.64 2.49
N GLU A 212 10.74 -15.71 2.02
CA GLU A 212 10.14 -16.69 1.11
C GLU A 212 9.89 -18.00 1.84
N ARG A 213 8.74 -18.62 1.56
CA ARG A 213 8.41 -19.96 2.05
C ARG A 213 9.25 -21.02 1.31
N PRO A 214 9.77 -22.05 2.01
CA PRO A 214 10.44 -23.17 1.36
C PRO A 214 9.56 -23.82 0.29
N ARG A 215 10.16 -24.18 -0.84
CA ARG A 215 9.46 -24.86 -1.92
C ARG A 215 9.30 -26.34 -1.56
N PRO A 216 8.06 -26.89 -1.53
CA PRO A 216 7.87 -28.32 -1.38
C PRO A 216 8.49 -29.03 -2.60
N GLY A 217 9.49 -29.88 -2.37
CA GLY A 217 10.08 -30.74 -3.42
C GLY A 217 11.43 -30.28 -4.00
N LEU A 218 12.00 -29.15 -3.58
CA LEU A 218 13.39 -28.76 -3.86
C LEU A 218 14.32 -29.11 -2.69
N GLY A 219 13.99 -30.20 -1.98
CA GLY A 219 14.81 -30.73 -0.90
C GLY A 219 16.16 -31.18 -1.44
N ALA A 220 17.20 -30.50 -0.97
CA ALA A 220 18.62 -30.87 -0.94
C ALA A 220 19.01 -32.03 -1.88
N GLN A 221 19.54 -31.69 -3.06
CA GLN A 221 20.59 -32.55 -3.58
C GLN A 221 21.74 -32.49 -2.56
N PRO A 222 22.20 -33.64 -2.04
CA PRO A 222 23.29 -33.71 -1.07
C PRO A 222 24.60 -33.17 -1.63
#